data_AF-A0A9D8D060-F1
#
_entry.id   AF-A0A9D8D060-F1
#
_cell.length_a   1.000
_cell.length_b   1.000
_cell.length_c   1.000
_cell.angle_alpha   90.00
_cell.angle_beta   90.00
_cell.angle_gamma   90.00
#
_symmetry.space_group_name_H-M   'P 1'
#
loop_
_entity.id
_entity.type
_entity.pdbx_description
1 polymer ?
#
loop_
_entity_poly.entity_id
_entity_poly.type
_entity_poly.pdbx_seq_one_letter_code
_entity_poly.pdbx_strand_id
1 'polypeptide(L)'
;MRSCSSVKIGCDMVPGCYTRKMSRDKRLQDRSIYPHWCTDTVRFSDQDAAGHINNVALCAYLETARLTFIRDVGMMANGADGTRGISAGMTVSFLAESHWPGQVALGTGVIRIGTSSITVGSAA
;
A
#
# COMPACT_ATOMS: atom_id res chain seq x y z
N MET A 1 15.93 -6.83 44.47
CA MET A 1 15.51 -5.86 43.43
C MET A 1 16.08 -6.34 42.09
N ARG A 2 15.29 -7.08 41.30
CA ARG A 2 15.76 -7.70 40.04
C ARG A 2 15.17 -6.95 38.84
N SER A 3 16.10 -6.50 38.00
CA SER A 3 15.99 -5.94 36.65
C SER A 3 14.74 -6.35 35.86
N CYS A 4 14.01 -5.34 35.38
CA CYS A 4 12.89 -5.48 34.46
C CYS A 4 13.40 -6.01 33.12
N SER A 5 13.06 -7.27 32.84
CA SER A 5 13.47 -8.00 31.66
C SER A 5 12.67 -7.53 30.44
N SER A 6 13.36 -7.38 29.32
CA SER A 6 12.85 -7.17 27.96
C SER A 6 11.48 -7.81 27.70
N VAL A 7 10.50 -6.96 27.36
CA VAL A 7 9.17 -7.38 26.89
C VAL A 7 9.32 -7.95 25.49
N LYS A 8 9.48 -9.28 25.41
CA LYS A 8 9.18 -10.03 24.20
C LYS A 8 7.67 -10.02 24.02
N ILE A 9 7.14 -9.18 23.14
CA ILE A 9 5.80 -9.38 22.59
C ILE A 9 5.93 -10.51 21.55
N GLY A 10 6.16 -11.71 22.06
CA GLY A 10 5.93 -12.94 21.31
C GLY A 10 4.44 -13.23 21.39
N CYS A 11 3.69 -12.82 20.38
CA CYS A 11 2.38 -13.39 20.15
C CYS A 11 2.62 -14.86 19.82
N ASP A 12 2.21 -15.75 20.73
CA ASP A 12 2.26 -17.19 20.53
C ASP A 12 1.63 -17.54 19.18
N MET A 13 2.41 -18.24 18.37
CA MET A 13 2.09 -18.60 17.00
C MET A 13 0.91 -19.57 16.96
N VAL A 14 -0.29 -19.04 16.77
CA VAL A 14 -1.47 -19.85 16.45
C VAL A 14 -1.29 -20.48 15.06
N PRO A 15 -1.53 -21.79 14.88
CA PRO A 15 -1.54 -22.41 13.56
C PRO A 15 -2.64 -21.77 12.71
N GLY A 16 -2.27 -21.01 11.67
CA GLY A 16 -3.19 -20.20 10.87
C GLY A 16 -2.91 -18.69 10.91
N CYS A 17 -1.91 -18.23 11.68
CA CYS A 17 -1.43 -16.85 11.61
C CYS A 17 -0.75 -16.61 10.25
N TYR A 18 -1.48 -15.96 9.34
CA TYR A 18 -1.04 -15.56 8.00
C TYR A 18 0.07 -14.49 8.04
N THR A 19 1.20 -14.76 8.67
CA THR A 19 2.44 -14.05 8.35
C THR A 19 3.07 -14.74 7.14
N ARG A 20 2.45 -14.53 5.98
CA ARG A 20 3.14 -14.74 4.69
C ARG A 20 4.47 -14.00 4.82
N LYS A 21 5.61 -14.69 4.65
CA LYS A 21 6.94 -14.07 4.66
C LYS A 21 6.85 -12.73 3.93
N MET A 22 7.28 -11.64 4.57
CA MET A 22 7.38 -10.31 3.97
C MET A 22 8.41 -10.38 2.84
N SER A 23 7.96 -10.94 1.73
CA SER A 23 8.72 -11.13 0.51
C SER A 23 8.79 -9.76 -0.13
N ARG A 24 9.97 -9.16 -0.18
CA ARG A 24 10.30 -8.14 -1.19
C ARG A 24 10.17 -8.81 -2.56
N ASP A 25 8.94 -8.92 -3.05
CA ASP A 25 8.67 -9.51 -4.34
C ASP A 25 9.21 -8.54 -5.39
N LYS A 26 10.39 -8.85 -5.92
CA LYS A 26 11.08 -8.01 -6.91
C LYS A 26 10.23 -7.78 -8.16
N ARG A 27 9.25 -8.64 -8.44
CA ARG A 27 8.34 -8.46 -9.58
C ARG A 27 7.55 -7.16 -9.46
N LEU A 28 7.19 -6.73 -8.25
CA LEU A 28 6.48 -5.47 -8.00
C LEU A 28 7.34 -4.22 -8.28
N GLN A 29 8.62 -4.39 -8.62
CA GLN A 29 9.49 -3.28 -9.03
C GLN A 29 9.48 -3.08 -10.55
N ASP A 30 8.95 -4.04 -11.31
CA ASP A 30 8.88 -3.95 -12.76
C ASP A 30 7.70 -3.06 -13.17
N ARG A 31 7.99 -1.91 -13.78
CA ARG A 31 6.97 -0.97 -14.24
C ARG A 31 5.94 -1.61 -15.19
N SER A 32 6.34 -2.60 -15.98
CA SER A 32 5.51 -3.18 -17.03
C SER A 32 4.32 -4.00 -16.50
N ILE A 33 4.34 -4.42 -15.24
CA ILE A 33 3.26 -5.24 -14.66
C ILE A 33 2.02 -4.41 -14.29
N TYR A 34 2.15 -3.07 -14.30
CA TYR A 34 1.10 -2.14 -13.91
C TYR A 34 0.41 -1.60 -15.18
N PRO A 35 -0.80 -2.07 -15.50
CA PRO A 35 -1.53 -1.61 -16.69
C PRO A 35 -2.14 -0.22 -16.52
N HIS A 36 -2.36 0.23 -15.28
CA HIS A 36 -2.96 1.52 -14.98
C HIS A 36 -1.95 2.44 -14.31
N TRP A 37 -1.90 3.69 -14.76
CA TRP A 37 -1.01 4.72 -14.24
C TRP A 37 -1.76 6.03 -14.04
N CYS A 38 -1.50 6.69 -12.92
CA CYS A 38 -1.89 8.08 -12.69
C CYS A 38 -0.72 8.84 -12.06
N THR A 39 -0.89 10.15 -11.89
CA THR A 39 0.10 11.04 -11.30
C THR A 39 -0.53 11.81 -10.16
N ASP A 40 0.21 12.01 -9.06
CA ASP A 40 -0.20 12.89 -7.97
C ASP A 40 0.91 13.91 -7.67
N THR A 41 0.54 15.04 -7.10
CA THR A 41 1.48 16.10 -6.73
C THR A 41 2.03 15.84 -5.34
N VAL A 42 3.35 15.86 -5.20
CA VAL A 42 3.98 15.81 -3.89
C VAL A 42 3.73 17.13 -3.18
N ARG A 43 3.11 17.10 -2.01
CA ARG A 43 2.84 18.31 -1.22
C ARG A 43 3.97 18.56 -0.25
N PHE A 44 4.21 19.82 0.10
CA PHE A 44 5.22 20.15 1.10
C PHE A 44 4.93 19.46 2.45
N SER A 45 3.64 19.31 2.80
CA SER A 45 3.15 18.63 4.01
C SER A 45 3.46 17.14 4.08
N ASP A 46 3.81 16.52 2.95
CA ASP A 46 4.05 15.09 2.88
C ASP A 46 5.47 14.74 3.32
N GLN A 47 6.33 15.75 3.52
CA GLN A 47 7.68 15.56 4.03
C GLN A 47 7.72 15.52 5.57
N ASP A 48 8.64 14.72 6.10
CA ASP A 48 8.99 14.74 7.51
C ASP A 48 10.14 15.72 7.80
N ALA A 49 10.56 15.77 9.07
CA ALA A 49 11.66 16.63 9.52
C ALA A 49 13.03 16.25 8.92
N ALA A 50 13.17 15.05 8.35
CA ALA A 50 14.39 14.63 7.64
C ALA A 50 14.42 15.15 6.20
N GLY A 51 13.34 15.75 5.71
CA GLY A 51 13.25 16.26 4.34
C GLY A 51 12.93 15.18 3.30
N HIS A 52 12.46 14.01 3.75
CA HIS A 52 11.97 12.93 2.89
C HIS A 52 10.46 12.85 2.95
N ILE A 53 9.83 12.35 1.89
CA ILE A 53 8.41 11.98 1.94
C ILE A 53 8.21 10.95 3.05
N ASN A 54 7.30 11.28 3.96
CA ASN A 54 6.95 10.48 5.11
C ASN A 54 6.35 9.14 4.67
N ASN A 55 6.67 8.09 5.41
CA ASN A 55 6.17 6.74 5.13
C ASN A 55 4.63 6.64 5.15
N VAL A 56 3.94 7.42 5.99
CA VAL A 56 2.47 7.48 6.06
C VAL A 56 1.90 8.20 4.82
N ALA A 57 2.57 9.24 4.33
CA ALA A 57 2.15 9.92 3.11
C ALA A 57 2.22 8.98 1.91
N LEU A 58 3.21 8.08 1.86
CA LEU A 58 3.27 7.05 0.83
C LEU A 58 2.04 6.13 0.82
N CYS A 59 1.51 5.76 1.98
CA CYS A 59 0.29 4.97 2.07
C CYS A 59 -0.92 5.69 1.45
N ALA A 60 -1.01 7.02 1.61
CA ALA A 60 -2.06 7.82 1.00
C ALA A 60 -1.94 7.85 -0.53
N TYR A 61 -0.72 7.98 -1.09
CA TYR A 61 -0.53 7.89 -2.54
C TYR A 61 -0.90 6.53 -3.10
N LEU A 62 -0.54 5.43 -2.41
CA LEU A 62 -0.92 4.07 -2.84
C LEU A 62 -2.44 3.86 -2.78
N GLU A 63 -3.12 4.51 -1.84
CA GLU A 63 -4.57 4.57 -1.81
C GLU A 63 -5.14 5.36 -2.98
N THR A 64 -4.60 6.53 -3.32
CA THR A 64 -4.97 7.29 -4.52
C THR A 64 -4.83 6.44 -5.77
N ALA A 65 -3.71 5.72 -5.91
CA ALA A 65 -3.45 4.81 -7.03
C ALA A 65 -4.57 3.77 -7.18
N ARG A 66 -4.87 3.08 -6.08
CA ARG A 66 -5.91 2.04 -6.01
C ARG A 66 -7.29 2.59 -6.31
N LEU A 67 -7.68 3.70 -5.70
CA LEU A 67 -9.02 4.26 -5.88
C LEU A 67 -9.22 4.82 -7.28
N THR A 68 -8.18 5.42 -7.86
CA THR A 68 -8.20 5.88 -9.25
C THR A 68 -8.40 4.69 -10.19
N PHE A 69 -7.63 3.62 -9.99
CA PHE A 69 -7.80 2.37 -10.75
C PHE A 69 -9.22 1.80 -10.64
N ILE A 70 -9.73 1.58 -9.41
CA ILE A 70 -11.07 1.02 -9.16
C ILE A 70 -12.17 1.89 -9.80
N ARG A 71 -12.03 3.21 -9.71
CA ARG A 71 -12.94 4.16 -10.37
C ARG A 71 -12.93 3.97 -11.88
N ASP A 72 -11.75 3.97 -12.49
CA ASP A 72 -11.58 3.96 -13.94
C ASP A 72 -12.02 2.64 -14.57
N VAL A 73 -11.90 1.51 -13.83
CA VAL A 73 -12.45 0.22 -14.28
C VAL A 73 -13.94 0.03 -13.98
N GLY A 74 -14.62 1.07 -13.46
CA GLY A 74 -16.06 1.04 -13.20
C GLY A 74 -16.47 0.20 -11.99
N MET A 75 -15.54 -0.11 -11.08
CA MET A 75 -15.79 -0.92 -9.88
C MET A 75 -16.09 -0.08 -8.63
N MET A 76 -16.07 1.26 -8.73
CA MET A 76 -16.54 2.12 -7.65
C MET A 76 -18.06 1.99 -7.54
N ALA A 77 -18.54 1.41 -6.44
CA ALA A 77 -19.96 1.29 -6.18
C ALA A 77 -20.60 2.68 -6.04
N ASN A 78 -21.68 2.94 -6.79
CA ASN A 78 -22.43 4.19 -6.73
C ASN A 78 -23.43 4.25 -5.56
N GLY A 79 -23.20 3.47 -4.50
CA GLY A 79 -24.08 3.35 -3.33
C GLY A 79 -25.41 2.61 -3.58
N ALA A 80 -25.87 2.51 -4.83
CA ALA A 80 -27.13 1.86 -5.20
C ALA A 80 -27.11 0.33 -5.00
N ASP A 81 -25.93 -0.29 -5.12
CA ASP A 81 -25.81 -1.76 -5.17
C ASP A 81 -25.42 -2.36 -3.81
N GLY A 82 -25.32 -1.54 -2.76
CA GLY A 82 -24.99 -1.93 -1.38
C GLY A 82 -23.57 -2.50 -1.15
N THR A 83 -22.80 -2.76 -2.20
CA THR A 83 -21.46 -3.35 -2.11
C THR A 83 -20.44 -2.32 -1.66
N ARG A 84 -19.71 -2.60 -0.57
CA ARG A 84 -18.65 -1.74 -0.03
C ARG A 84 -17.33 -2.48 0.01
N GLY A 85 -16.31 -1.90 -0.63
CA GLY A 85 -14.94 -2.37 -0.50
C GLY A 85 -14.31 -1.84 0.78
N ILE A 86 -13.68 -2.73 1.55
CA ILE A 86 -12.88 -2.37 2.73
C ILE A 86 -11.45 -2.81 2.48
N SER A 87 -10.48 -1.96 2.85
CA SER A 87 -9.07 -2.34 2.85
C SER A 87 -8.79 -3.31 4.00
N ALA A 88 -8.69 -4.60 3.70
CA ALA A 88 -8.43 -5.64 4.70
C ALA A 88 -6.98 -5.66 5.21
N GLY A 89 -6.05 -5.07 4.45
CA GLY A 89 -4.64 -4.99 4.82
C GLY A 89 -3.78 -4.51 3.67
N MET A 90 -2.63 -3.92 3.98
CA MET A 90 -1.63 -3.53 3.00
C MET A 90 -0.23 -3.87 3.51
N THR A 91 0.68 -4.12 2.58
CA THR A 91 2.11 -4.29 2.86
C THR A 91 2.88 -3.40 1.92
N VAL A 92 3.71 -2.53 2.49
CA VAL A 92 4.46 -1.52 1.74
C VAL A 92 5.95 -1.78 1.95
N SER A 93 6.71 -1.78 0.86
CA SER A 93 8.18 -1.85 0.89
C SER A 93 8.74 -0.52 0.39
N PHE A 94 9.49 0.16 1.24
CA PHE A 94 10.15 1.43 0.92
C PHE A 94 11.50 1.12 0.25
N LEU A 95 11.65 1.51 -1.02
CA LEU A 95 12.82 1.13 -1.84
C LEU A 95 13.82 2.28 -2.01
N ALA A 96 13.33 3.51 -2.12
CA ALA A 96 14.12 4.71 -2.29
C ALA A 96 13.42 5.90 -1.63
N GLU A 97 14.20 6.93 -1.31
CA GLU A 97 13.71 8.20 -0.77
C GLU A 97 13.14 9.06 -1.91
N SER A 98 12.23 9.97 -1.55
CA SER A 98 11.62 10.92 -2.47
C SER A 98 11.44 12.24 -1.76
N HIS A 99 11.40 13.34 -2.54
CA HIS A 99 11.46 14.69 -2.01
C HIS A 99 10.44 15.60 -2.68
N TRP A 100 10.09 16.67 -1.98
CA TRP A 100 9.41 17.81 -2.58
C TRP A 100 10.44 18.82 -3.14
N PRO A 101 10.12 19.60 -4.19
CA PRO A 101 8.92 19.55 -5.01
C PRO A 101 8.99 18.47 -6.10
N GLY A 102 7.84 17.89 -6.46
CA GLY A 102 7.78 16.88 -7.51
C GLY A 102 6.39 16.32 -7.76
N GLN A 103 6.33 15.36 -8.68
CA GLN A 103 5.17 14.53 -8.92
C GLN A 103 5.55 13.06 -8.70
N VAL A 104 4.59 12.28 -8.21
CA VAL A 104 4.72 10.84 -8.03
C VAL A 104 3.90 10.12 -9.11
N ALA A 105 4.51 9.12 -9.76
CA ALA A 105 3.84 8.31 -10.77
C ALA A 105 3.33 7.03 -10.11
N LEU A 106 2.02 6.86 -10.12
CA LEU A 106 1.33 5.82 -9.38
C LEU A 106 0.85 4.72 -10.33
N GLY A 107 1.43 3.53 -10.21
CA GLY A 107 1.03 2.35 -10.97
C GLY A 107 0.11 1.45 -10.15
N THR A 108 -0.91 0.86 -10.76
CA THR A 108 -1.77 -0.15 -10.13
C THR A 108 -2.09 -1.30 -11.06
N GLY A 109 -2.11 -2.52 -10.51
CA GLY A 109 -2.44 -3.76 -11.23
C GLY A 109 -3.03 -4.81 -10.29
N VAL A 110 -3.82 -5.74 -10.85
CA VAL A 110 -4.42 -6.83 -10.08
C VAL A 110 -3.45 -8.00 -9.98
N ILE A 111 -3.16 -8.45 -8.76
CA ILE A 111 -2.25 -9.58 -8.47
C ILE A 111 -3.03 -10.87 -8.26
N ARG A 112 -4.20 -10.77 -7.63
CA ARG A 112 -5.06 -11.93 -7.35
C ARG A 112 -6.52 -11.51 -7.25
N ILE A 113 -7.41 -12.31 -7.83
CA ILE A 113 -8.85 -12.21 -7.65
C ILE A 113 -9.30 -13.44 -6.86
N GLY A 114 -9.99 -13.21 -5.74
CA GLY A 114 -10.68 -14.22 -4.95
C GLY A 114 -12.19 -14.16 -5.16
N THR A 115 -12.95 -14.86 -4.31
CA THR A 115 -14.42 -14.86 -4.36
C THR A 115 -15.02 -13.59 -3.73
N SER A 116 -14.42 -13.10 -2.64
CA SER A 116 -14.86 -11.91 -1.90
C SER A 116 -13.75 -10.88 -1.66
N SER A 117 -12.58 -11.07 -2.28
CA SER A 117 -11.42 -10.20 -2.10
C SER A 117 -10.63 -10.04 -3.39
N ILE A 118 -10.00 -8.88 -3.55
CA ILE A 118 -9.09 -8.57 -4.65
C ILE A 118 -7.79 -8.08 -4.04
N THR A 119 -6.67 -8.65 -4.47
CA THR A 119 -5.33 -8.15 -4.12
C THR A 119 -4.81 -7.35 -5.29
N VAL A 120 -4.53 -6.07 -5.04
CA VAL A 120 -3.87 -5.17 -5.99
C VAL A 120 -2.42 -4.97 -5.58
N GLY A 121 -1.55 -4.83 -6.56
CA GLY A 121 -0.20 -4.31 -6.40
C GLY A 121 -0.21 -2.86 -6.86
N SER A 122 0.48 -2.01 -6.11
CA SER A 122 0.68 -0.60 -6.48
C SER A 122 2.15 -0.23 -6.35
N ALA A 123 2.59 0.69 -7.20
CA ALA A 123 3.93 1.27 -7.20
C ALA A 123 3.84 2.80 -7.22
N ALA A 124 4.82 3.45 -6.60
CA ALA A 124 4.98 4.90 -6.52
C ALA A 124 6.44 5.25 -6.82
#